data_AF-A0A0F5FE07-F1
#
_entry.id   AF-A0A0F5FE07-F1
#
_cell.length_a   1.000
_cell.length_b   1.000
_cell.length_c   1.000
_cell.angle_alpha   90.00
_cell.angle_beta   90.00
_cell.angle_gamma   90.00
#
_symmetry.space_group_name_H-M   'P 1'
#
loop_
_entity.id
_entity.type
_entity.pdbx_description
1 polymer ?
#
loop_
_entity_poly.entity_id
_entity_poly.type
_entity_poly.pdbx_seq_one_letter_code
_entity_poly.pdbx_strand_id
1 'polypeptide(L)'
;MSNVKSKAAKKTEGSIVPITVASSDGIGPEIMDASLKVLQAAGARLAVETIDIAEKLYLAGNTAGVTGDAWNSLRRTKVFYKAPIATPQGGGVKVWPEGLPETFCTDPWRCLFMMKPGRQFNKALIVDLLRNLAHAGVDSVKTEQLFTFDGEAAFSLGQGQ
;
A
#
# COMPACT_ATOMS: atom_id res chain seq x y z
N MET A 1 10.19 -12.90 -50.26
CA MET A 1 9.88 -13.85 -49.18
C MET A 1 10.93 -13.67 -48.08
N SER A 2 10.67 -12.78 -47.11
CA SER A 2 11.60 -12.48 -46.01
C SER A 2 11.22 -13.28 -44.77
N ASN A 3 12.13 -14.17 -44.36
CA ASN A 3 12.00 -15.09 -43.23
C ASN A 3 11.95 -14.32 -41.90
N VAL A 4 10.79 -14.28 -41.25
CA VAL A 4 10.66 -13.88 -39.85
C VAL A 4 10.97 -15.10 -38.99
N LYS A 5 12.17 -15.15 -38.43
CA LYS A 5 12.52 -16.12 -37.39
C LYS A 5 11.73 -15.77 -36.12
N SER A 6 10.68 -16.55 -35.85
CA SER A 6 10.01 -16.61 -34.55
C SER A 6 11.04 -16.98 -33.48
N LYS A 7 11.31 -16.05 -32.56
CA LYS A 7 12.14 -16.29 -31.37
C LYS A 7 11.19 -16.83 -30.30
N ALA A 8 11.13 -18.15 -30.15
CA ALA A 8 10.37 -18.80 -29.09
C ALA A 8 10.84 -18.25 -27.72
N ALA A 9 9.90 -17.77 -26.91
CA ALA A 9 10.17 -17.32 -25.55
C ALA A 9 10.76 -18.48 -24.74
N LYS A 10 12.00 -18.31 -24.28
CA LYS A 10 12.69 -19.27 -23.42
C LYS A 10 11.92 -19.33 -22.10
N LYS A 11 11.36 -20.50 -21.76
CA LYS A 11 10.78 -20.78 -20.43
C LYS A 11 11.90 -20.56 -19.41
N THR A 12 11.87 -19.45 -18.69
CA THR A 12 12.79 -19.19 -17.57
C THR A 12 12.47 -20.19 -16.48
N GLU A 13 13.39 -21.11 -16.19
CA GLU A 13 13.42 -21.79 -14.90
C GLU A 13 13.48 -20.68 -13.84
N GLY A 14 12.32 -20.39 -13.23
CA GLY A 14 12.14 -19.20 -12.41
C GLY A 14 13.26 -18.99 -11.39
N SER A 15 13.91 -17.84 -11.46
CA SER A 15 14.88 -17.43 -10.46
C SER A 15 14.24 -17.34 -9.08
N ILE A 16 15.02 -17.58 -8.03
CA ILE A 16 14.62 -17.22 -6.66
C ILE A 16 14.41 -15.70 -6.63
N VAL A 17 13.25 -15.26 -6.16
CA VAL A 17 12.89 -13.84 -6.09
C VAL A 17 13.15 -13.32 -4.68
N PRO A 18 14.06 -12.35 -4.49
CA PRO A 18 14.26 -11.73 -3.18
C PRO A 18 13.05 -10.86 -2.83
N ILE A 19 12.54 -11.00 -1.62
CA ILE A 19 11.41 -10.20 -1.12
C ILE A 19 11.72 -9.67 0.28
N THR A 20 11.37 -8.42 0.54
CA THR A 20 11.36 -7.86 1.89
C THR A 20 10.01 -8.16 2.53
N VAL A 21 10.00 -8.73 3.72
CA VAL A 21 8.79 -9.06 4.47
C VAL A 21 8.68 -8.23 5.73
N ALA A 22 7.51 -7.67 5.98
CA ALA A 22 7.20 -7.03 7.25
C ALA A 22 5.93 -7.63 7.86
N SER A 23 6.10 -8.35 8.97
CA SER A 23 5.00 -9.03 9.66
C SER A 23 4.09 -8.08 10.45
N SER A 24 4.53 -6.86 10.74
CA SER A 24 3.80 -5.87 11.54
C SER A 24 3.38 -6.37 12.94
N ASP A 25 2.73 -5.51 13.73
CA ASP A 25 2.18 -5.80 15.05
C ASP A 25 0.75 -6.42 14.99
N GLY A 26 0.22 -6.82 16.16
CA GLY A 26 -1.11 -7.41 16.29
C GLY A 26 -1.23 -8.81 15.69
N ILE A 27 -2.28 -9.06 14.89
CA ILE A 27 -2.49 -10.33 14.17
C ILE A 27 -1.55 -10.53 12.95
N GLY A 28 -0.74 -9.52 12.64
CA GLY A 28 0.12 -9.49 11.46
C GLY A 28 1.07 -10.70 11.33
N PRO A 29 1.78 -11.12 12.39
CA PRO A 29 2.69 -12.28 12.33
C PRO A 29 1.99 -13.59 11.97
N GLU A 30 0.80 -13.86 12.53
CA GLU A 30 0.04 -15.09 12.24
C GLU A 30 -0.43 -15.12 10.78
N ILE A 31 -0.95 -14.00 10.28
CA ILE A 31 -1.37 -13.86 8.88
C ILE A 31 -0.18 -14.02 7.93
N MET A 32 0.95 -13.40 8.26
CA MET A 32 2.16 -13.44 7.44
C MET A 32 2.71 -14.87 7.34
N ASP A 33 2.82 -15.58 8.47
CA ASP A 33 3.26 -16.98 8.50
C ASP A 33 2.34 -17.89 7.68
N ALA A 34 1.01 -17.77 7.87
CA ALA A 34 0.04 -18.54 7.09
C ALA A 34 0.16 -18.26 5.59
N SER A 35 0.34 -17.00 5.20
CA SER A 35 0.43 -16.62 3.79
C SER A 35 1.73 -17.09 3.13
N LEU A 36 2.88 -16.98 3.83
CA LEU A 36 4.16 -17.50 3.34
C LEU A 36 4.12 -19.03 3.14
N LYS A 37 3.44 -19.76 4.04
CA LYS A 37 3.21 -21.21 3.88
C LYS A 37 2.41 -21.53 2.61
N VAL A 38 1.36 -20.76 2.32
CA VAL A 38 0.56 -20.93 1.09
C VAL A 38 1.42 -20.65 -0.15
N LEU A 39 2.20 -19.56 -0.14
CA LEU A 39 3.10 -19.22 -1.27
C LEU A 39 4.14 -20.31 -1.52
N GLN A 40 4.75 -20.83 -0.45
CA GLN A 40 5.72 -21.93 -0.55
C GLN A 40 5.07 -23.21 -1.09
N ALA A 41 3.89 -23.58 -0.59
CA ALA A 41 3.13 -24.75 -1.07
C ALA A 41 2.70 -24.61 -2.55
N ALA A 42 2.44 -23.38 -3.01
CA ALA A 42 2.17 -23.06 -4.41
C ALA A 42 3.41 -23.08 -5.32
N GLY A 43 4.60 -23.35 -4.76
CA GLY A 43 5.86 -23.41 -5.51
C GLY A 43 6.56 -22.06 -5.70
N ALA A 44 6.19 -21.04 -4.93
CA ALA A 44 6.91 -19.76 -4.96
C ALA A 44 8.35 -19.96 -4.46
N ARG A 45 9.32 -19.48 -5.23
CA ARG A 45 10.75 -19.50 -4.86
C ARG A 45 11.15 -18.12 -4.37
N LEU A 46 11.05 -17.93 -3.06
CA LEU A 46 11.25 -16.64 -2.40
C LEU A 46 12.49 -16.66 -1.52
N ALA A 47 13.34 -15.64 -1.62
CA ALA A 47 14.39 -15.35 -0.64
C ALA A 47 13.88 -14.23 0.27
N VAL A 48 13.42 -14.62 1.46
CA VAL A 48 12.76 -13.70 2.39
C VAL A 48 13.78 -12.94 3.23
N GLU A 49 13.66 -11.62 3.24
CA GLU A 49 14.37 -10.71 4.13
C GLU A 49 13.38 -10.02 5.07
N THR A 50 13.37 -10.38 6.34
CA THR A 50 12.42 -9.79 7.30
C THR A 50 12.93 -8.45 7.81
N ILE A 51 12.03 -7.47 7.91
CA ILE A 51 12.26 -6.16 8.51
C ILE A 51 11.20 -5.87 9.57
N ASP A 52 11.58 -5.10 10.59
CA ASP A 52 10.64 -4.49 11.52
C ASP A 52 10.16 -3.14 10.95
N ILE A 53 8.87 -2.82 11.13
CA ILE A 53 8.26 -1.54 10.75
C ILE A 53 7.19 -1.13 11.78
N ALA A 54 6.70 0.10 11.66
CA ALA A 54 5.48 0.60 12.33
C ALA A 54 5.58 0.74 13.86
N GLU A 55 4.59 0.27 14.62
CA GLU A 55 4.39 0.60 16.04
C GLU A 55 5.60 0.15 16.88
N LYS A 56 6.16 -1.03 16.62
CA LYS A 56 7.40 -1.48 17.27
C LYS A 56 8.56 -0.48 17.13
N LEU A 57 8.74 0.14 15.97
CA LEU A 57 9.78 1.15 15.74
C LEU A 57 9.41 2.51 16.29
N TYR A 58 8.13 2.88 16.24
CA TYR A 58 7.62 4.11 16.83
C TYR A 58 7.81 4.11 18.35
N LEU A 59 7.46 3.02 19.04
CA LEU A 59 7.68 2.82 20.47
C LEU A 59 9.17 2.82 20.84
N ALA A 60 10.04 2.44 19.90
CA ALA A 60 11.49 2.52 20.05
C ALA A 60 12.07 3.93 19.76
N GLY A 61 11.22 4.95 19.56
CA GLY A 61 11.62 6.34 19.35
C GLY A 61 11.96 6.69 17.89
N ASN A 62 11.75 5.77 16.94
CA ASN A 62 11.92 6.06 15.51
C ASN A 62 10.60 6.55 14.91
N THR A 63 10.46 7.88 14.83
CA THR A 63 9.26 8.55 14.34
C THR A 63 8.98 8.32 12.85
N ALA A 64 9.98 7.89 12.07
CA ALA A 64 9.79 7.54 10.66
C ALA A 64 9.17 6.14 10.47
N GLY A 65 9.14 5.30 11.52
CA GLY A 65 8.50 3.98 11.47
C GLY A 65 9.22 2.94 10.59
N VAL A 66 10.44 3.24 10.12
CA VAL A 66 11.30 2.38 9.28
C VAL A 66 12.78 2.67 9.58
N THR A 67 13.64 1.64 9.67
CA THR A 67 15.09 1.80 9.89
C THR A 67 15.88 1.95 8.58
N GLY A 68 17.14 2.43 8.67
CA GLY A 68 18.04 2.50 7.50
C GLY A 68 18.30 1.13 6.86
N ASP A 69 18.43 0.07 7.67
CA ASP A 69 18.60 -1.29 7.18
C ASP A 69 17.36 -1.83 6.48
N ALA A 70 16.18 -1.49 7.00
CA ALA A 70 14.92 -1.81 6.33
C ALA A 70 14.84 -1.14 4.95
N TRP A 71 15.26 0.13 4.85
CA TRP A 71 15.38 0.81 3.55
C TRP A 71 16.38 0.14 2.62
N ASN A 72 17.51 -0.34 3.13
CA ASN A 72 18.50 -1.05 2.33
C ASN A 72 17.95 -2.38 1.79
N SER A 73 17.17 -3.12 2.58
CA SER A 73 16.46 -4.33 2.13
C SER A 73 15.46 -3.99 1.02
N LEU A 74 14.56 -3.02 1.23
CA LEU A 74 13.56 -2.61 0.24
C LEU A 74 14.20 -2.20 -1.10
N ARG A 75 15.31 -1.44 -1.05
CA ARG A 75 16.06 -1.04 -2.25
C ARG A 75 16.71 -2.21 -2.96
N ARG A 76 17.12 -3.26 -2.26
CA ARG A 76 17.76 -4.46 -2.83
C ARG A 76 16.73 -5.42 -3.43
N THR A 77 15.67 -5.72 -2.69
CA THR A 77 14.68 -6.74 -3.08
C THR A 77 13.70 -6.24 -4.14
N LYS A 78 13.38 -4.92 -4.13
CA LYS A 78 12.38 -4.28 -5.00
C LYS A 78 10.95 -4.84 -4.87
N VAL A 79 10.74 -5.81 -3.98
CA VAL A 79 9.45 -6.46 -3.75
C VAL A 79 9.18 -6.43 -2.27
N PHE A 80 8.10 -5.75 -1.88
CA PHE A 80 7.71 -5.60 -0.48
C PHE A 80 6.42 -6.37 -0.19
N TYR A 81 6.50 -7.31 0.74
CA TYR A 81 5.38 -8.13 1.17
C TYR A 81 5.08 -7.88 2.65
N LYS A 82 4.03 -7.12 2.93
CA LYS A 82 3.72 -6.68 4.28
C LYS A 82 2.38 -7.20 4.78
N ALA A 83 2.31 -7.48 6.08
CA ALA A 83 1.07 -7.77 6.77
C ALA A 83 0.20 -6.50 6.88
N PRO A 84 -1.05 -6.63 7.35
CA PRO A 84 -1.84 -5.48 7.80
C PRO A 84 -1.07 -4.73 8.88
N ILE A 85 -0.89 -3.42 8.71
CA ILE A 85 -0.26 -2.58 9.71
C ILE A 85 -1.34 -1.93 10.54
N ALA A 86 -1.29 -2.16 11.85
CA ALA A 86 -2.06 -1.38 12.80
C ALA A 86 -1.63 0.07 12.65
N THR A 87 -2.48 0.85 12.00
CA THR A 87 -2.38 2.29 12.05
C THR A 87 -2.97 2.68 13.41
N PRO A 88 -2.35 3.55 14.21
CA PRO A 88 -3.01 4.11 15.39
C PRO A 88 -4.42 4.54 14.98
N GLN A 89 -5.41 4.31 15.84
CA GLN A 89 -6.81 4.64 15.51
C GLN A 89 -6.87 6.07 14.97
N GLY A 90 -7.06 6.15 13.66
CA GLY A 90 -7.25 7.38 12.93
C GLY A 90 -6.05 8.06 12.27
N GLY A 91 -5.39 7.39 11.34
CA GLY A 91 -4.89 8.13 10.17
C GLY A 91 -3.78 7.49 9.37
N GLY A 92 -4.00 7.31 8.07
CA GLY A 92 -2.87 7.13 7.14
C GLY A 92 -1.92 8.33 7.21
N VAL A 93 -0.65 8.14 6.85
CA VAL A 93 0.32 9.25 6.85
C VAL A 93 -0.06 10.25 5.75
N LYS A 94 -0.09 11.56 6.07
CA LYS A 94 -0.25 12.62 5.07
C LYS A 94 1.03 12.74 4.24
N VAL A 95 0.87 12.71 2.93
CA VAL A 95 1.96 12.60 1.93
C VAL A 95 1.86 13.67 0.85
N TRP A 96 0.86 14.55 0.95
CA TRP A 96 0.63 15.70 0.10
C TRP A 96 -0.09 16.78 0.92
N PRO A 97 0.20 18.09 0.74
CA PRO A 97 1.18 18.67 -0.18
C PRO A 97 2.65 18.51 0.21
N GLU A 98 2.94 18.08 1.45
CA GLU A 98 4.28 18.06 2.04
C GLU A 98 4.83 16.62 2.18
N GLY A 99 4.79 15.84 1.10
CA GLY A 99 5.31 14.46 1.09
C GLY A 99 6.83 14.38 1.05
N LEU A 100 7.38 13.29 1.61
CA LEU A 100 8.79 12.94 1.42
C LEU A 100 8.99 12.26 0.06
N PRO A 101 10.13 12.48 -0.64
CA PRO A 101 10.41 11.85 -1.94
C PRO A 101 10.23 10.33 -1.96
N GLU A 102 10.48 9.67 -0.83
CA GLU A 102 10.40 8.23 -0.63
C GLU A 102 8.96 7.71 -0.61
N THR A 103 7.98 8.58 -0.36
CA THR A 103 6.57 8.17 -0.35
C THR A 103 6.05 7.90 -1.77
N PHE A 104 6.69 8.47 -2.80
CA PHE A 104 6.34 8.22 -4.21
C PHE A 104 6.75 6.83 -4.73
N CYS A 105 7.32 5.97 -3.87
CA CYS A 105 7.68 4.60 -4.20
C CYS A 105 6.50 3.61 -4.17
N THR A 106 5.28 4.08 -3.88
CA THR A 106 4.06 3.25 -3.85
C THR A 106 3.00 3.80 -4.81
N ASP A 107 2.46 2.95 -5.67
CA ASP A 107 1.40 3.31 -6.63
C ASP A 107 -0.02 3.43 -6.05
N PRO A 108 -0.41 2.77 -4.94
CA PRO A 108 -1.74 2.94 -4.36
C PRO A 108 -1.80 4.09 -3.35
N TRP A 109 -2.66 5.07 -3.62
CA TRP A 109 -2.89 6.24 -2.75
C TRP A 109 -4.31 6.26 -2.20
N ARG A 110 -4.47 6.72 -0.96
CA ARG A 110 -5.78 7.04 -0.38
C ARG A 110 -6.02 8.55 -0.50
N CYS A 111 -7.02 8.94 -1.29
CA CYS A 111 -7.42 10.33 -1.45
C CYS A 111 -8.69 10.62 -0.64
N LEU A 112 -8.65 11.65 0.21
CA LEU A 112 -9.82 12.12 0.96
C LEU A 112 -10.49 13.27 0.21
N PHE A 113 -11.73 13.06 -0.25
CA PHE A 113 -12.53 14.09 -0.91
C PHE A 113 -13.64 14.57 0.02
N MET A 114 -13.60 15.85 0.39
CA MET A 114 -14.59 16.49 1.25
C MET A 114 -15.46 17.45 0.45
N MET A 115 -16.74 17.54 0.80
CA MET A 115 -17.62 18.56 0.26
C MET A 115 -17.17 19.95 0.74
N LYS A 116 -17.11 20.92 -0.17
CA LYS A 116 -16.89 22.31 0.22
C LYS A 116 -18.08 22.82 1.04
N PRO A 117 -17.86 23.72 2.02
CA PRO A 117 -18.93 24.34 2.79
C PRO A 117 -20.03 24.92 1.89
N GLY A 118 -21.29 24.71 2.25
CA GLY A 118 -22.45 25.21 1.51
C GLY A 118 -22.82 24.44 0.23
N ARG A 119 -22.13 23.35 -0.09
CA ARG A 119 -22.47 22.48 -1.23
C ARG A 119 -23.29 21.29 -0.77
N GLN A 120 -24.39 21.01 -1.46
CA GLN A 120 -25.20 19.81 -1.21
C GLN A 120 -24.55 18.58 -1.82
N PHE A 121 -24.60 17.48 -1.07
CA PHE A 121 -24.13 16.18 -1.52
C PHE A 121 -25.28 15.38 -2.14
N ASN A 122 -24.99 14.65 -3.22
CA ASN A 122 -25.83 13.56 -3.70
C ASN A 122 -24.95 12.43 -4.26
N LYS A 123 -25.52 11.23 -4.40
CA LYS A 123 -24.77 10.04 -4.84
C LYS A 123 -24.24 10.13 -6.27
N ALA A 124 -24.86 10.93 -7.14
CA ALA A 124 -24.37 11.12 -8.51
C ALA A 124 -23.01 11.83 -8.55
N LEU A 125 -22.71 12.68 -7.56
CA LEU A 125 -21.39 13.32 -7.44
C LEU A 125 -20.24 12.30 -7.25
N ILE A 126 -20.50 11.16 -6.59
CA ILE A 126 -19.50 10.09 -6.48
C ILE A 126 -19.19 9.51 -7.86
N VAL A 127 -20.23 9.24 -8.65
CA VAL A 127 -20.10 8.69 -10.01
C VAL A 127 -19.37 9.68 -10.91
N ASP A 128 -19.72 10.95 -10.85
CA ASP A 128 -19.05 12.01 -11.61
C ASP A 128 -17.58 12.17 -11.22
N LEU A 129 -17.26 12.08 -9.92
CA LEU A 129 -15.89 12.12 -9.43
C LEU A 129 -15.08 10.94 -10.00
N LEU A 130 -15.58 9.72 -9.88
CA LEU A 130 -14.89 8.53 -10.40
C LEU A 130 -14.71 8.57 -11.92
N ARG A 131 -15.73 9.04 -12.66
CA ARG A 131 -15.62 9.27 -14.11
C ARG A 131 -14.51 10.28 -14.43
N ASN A 132 -14.45 11.39 -13.69
CA ASN A 132 -13.44 12.42 -13.93
C ASN A 132 -12.02 11.91 -13.61
N LEU A 133 -11.86 11.11 -12.56
CA LEU A 133 -10.58 10.47 -12.23
C LEU A 133 -10.15 9.49 -13.34
N ALA A 134 -11.07 8.66 -13.82
CA ALA A 134 -10.81 7.73 -14.92
C ALA A 134 -10.40 8.47 -16.21
N HIS A 135 -11.09 9.56 -16.57
CA HIS A 135 -10.71 10.40 -17.71
C HIS A 135 -9.34 11.07 -17.54
N ALA A 136 -8.91 11.32 -16.30
CA ALA A 136 -7.59 11.84 -15.98
C ALA A 136 -6.50 10.75 -15.92
N GLY A 137 -6.82 9.49 -16.18
CA GLY A 137 -5.88 8.37 -16.10
C GLY A 137 -5.56 7.94 -14.67
N VAL A 138 -6.41 8.26 -13.70
CA VAL A 138 -6.27 7.83 -12.30
C VAL A 138 -7.18 6.63 -12.06
N ASP A 139 -6.58 5.46 -11.88
CA ASP A 139 -7.30 4.23 -11.58
C ASP A 139 -7.74 4.16 -10.11
N SER A 140 -9.01 3.83 -9.87
CA SER A 140 -9.55 3.60 -8.53
C SER A 140 -9.71 2.10 -8.26
N VAL A 141 -9.01 1.57 -7.26
CA VAL A 141 -9.13 0.16 -6.84
C VAL A 141 -10.21 -0.04 -5.78
N LYS A 142 -10.49 0.97 -4.96
CA LYS A 142 -11.46 0.93 -3.86
C LYS A 142 -12.04 2.31 -3.58
N THR A 143 -13.31 2.35 -3.17
CA THR A 143 -13.97 3.55 -2.63
C THR A 143 -14.57 3.26 -1.27
N GLU A 144 -14.48 4.21 -0.34
CA GLU A 144 -15.17 4.21 0.96
C GLU A 144 -15.89 5.55 1.11
N GLN A 145 -17.18 5.55 1.48
CA GLN A 145 -17.90 6.80 1.72
C GLN A 145 -17.64 7.32 3.13
N LEU A 146 -17.51 8.64 3.24
CA LEU A 146 -17.40 9.34 4.52
C LEU A 146 -18.81 9.62 5.04
N PHE A 147 -19.12 9.10 6.22
CA PHE A 147 -20.41 9.32 6.88
C PHE A 147 -20.23 10.15 8.14
N THR A 148 -21.32 10.81 8.52
CA THR A 148 -21.50 11.35 9.86
C THR A 148 -22.63 10.59 10.54
N PHE A 149 -22.44 10.19 11.79
CA PHE A 149 -23.50 9.63 12.63
C PHE A 149 -23.75 10.61 13.76
N ASP A 150 -25.01 11.02 13.94
CA ASP A 150 -25.41 11.98 14.98
C ASP A 150 -24.64 13.31 14.96
N GLY A 151 -24.24 13.75 13.77
CA GLY A 151 -23.45 14.98 13.58
C GLY A 151 -21.94 14.79 13.76
N GLU A 152 -21.49 13.64 14.25
CA GLU A 152 -20.08 13.31 14.45
C GLU A 152 -19.50 12.57 13.24
N ALA A 153 -18.22 12.83 12.94
CA ALA A 153 -17.53 12.17 11.83
C ALA A 153 -17.32 10.67 12.12
N ALA A 154 -17.78 9.81 11.22
CA ALA A 154 -17.61 8.35 11.31
C ALA A 154 -16.39 7.84 10.53
N PHE A 155 -15.41 8.71 10.36
CA PHE A 155 -14.17 8.44 9.64
C PHE A 155 -13.04 9.17 10.36
N SER A 156 -11.81 8.73 10.09
CA SER A 156 -10.62 9.36 10.64
C SER A 156 -9.86 10.13 9.57
N LEU A 157 -9.20 11.21 10.00
CA LEU A 157 -8.29 11.97 9.17
C LEU A 157 -6.92 11.28 9.11
N GLY A 158 -6.09 11.63 8.12
CA GLY A 158 -4.70 11.20 8.11
C GLY A 158 -3.90 11.87 9.24
N GLN A 159 -2.80 11.25 9.69
CA GLN A 159 -1.87 11.94 10.59
C GLN A 159 -1.32 13.20 9.91
N GLY A 160 -1.51 14.37 10.53
CA GLY A 160 -1.12 15.68 9.99
C GLY A 160 -2.21 16.45 9.23
N GLN A 161 -3.48 16.03 9.36
CA GLN A 161 -4.68 16.76 8.92
C GLN A 161 -5.50 17.30 10.08
#